data_AF-A0A1M4UAR8-F1
#
_entry.id   AF-A0A1M4UAR8-F1
#
_cell.length_a   1.000
_cell.length_b   1.000
_cell.length_c   1.000
_cell.angle_alpha   90.00
_cell.angle_beta   90.00
_cell.angle_gamma   90.00
#
_symmetry.space_group_name_H-M   'P 1'
#
loop_
_entity.id
_entity.type
_entity.pdbx_description
1 polymer ?
#
loop_
_entity_poly.entity_id
_entity_poly.type
_entity_poly.pdbx_seq_one_letter_code
_entity_poly.pdbx_strand_id
1 'polypeptide(L)'
;MKKVLKTVMLLAVTLLWSLISVANTEKAESSKVNGVQLGTITYSFRDMPAQSLESILDYVVASGVSSVELMGYTIEEYFGAPTSEKDRAEGRLRAWRANFSINIILKQNLQKALK
;
A
#
# COMPACT_ATOMS: atom_id res chain seq x y z
N MET A 1 -23.99 4.85 50.68
CA MET A 1 -23.34 5.77 49.71
C MET A 1 -22.07 5.20 49.07
N LYS A 2 -21.06 4.76 49.84
CA LYS A 2 -19.78 4.23 49.28
C LYS A 2 -19.92 3.02 48.33
N LYS A 3 -20.91 2.14 48.56
CA LYS A 3 -21.18 0.98 47.67
C LYS A 3 -21.76 1.40 46.33
N VAL A 4 -22.76 2.29 46.33
CA VAL A 4 -23.39 2.83 45.11
C VAL A 4 -22.38 3.62 44.28
N LEU A 5 -21.53 4.43 44.94
CA LEU A 5 -20.47 5.18 44.26
C LEU A 5 -19.47 4.24 43.54
N LYS A 6 -19.09 3.12 44.17
CA LYS A 6 -18.24 2.11 43.53
C LYS A 6 -18.91 1.44 42.33
N THR A 7 -20.20 1.13 42.42
CA THR A 7 -20.96 0.53 41.32
C THR A 7 -21.09 1.47 40.12
N VAL A 8 -21.36 2.76 40.37
CA VAL A 8 -21.43 3.78 39.31
C VAL A 8 -20.06 4.00 38.67
N MET A 9 -18.99 4.01 39.46
CA MET A 9 -17.62 4.11 38.92
C MET A 9 -17.26 2.89 38.05
N LEU A 10 -17.66 1.68 38.47
CA LEU A 10 -17.37 0.45 37.73
C LEU A 10 -18.08 0.45 36.36
N LEU A 11 -19.34 0.87 36.32
CA LEU A 11 -20.12 1.03 35.10
C LEU A 11 -19.50 2.09 34.16
N ALA A 12 -19.07 3.22 34.71
CA ALA A 12 -18.42 4.28 33.92
C ALA A 12 -17.10 3.80 33.30
N VAL A 13 -16.29 3.03 34.04
CA VAL A 13 -15.04 2.46 33.53
C VAL A 13 -15.31 1.42 32.43
N THR A 14 -16.34 0.58 32.57
CA THR A 14 -16.70 -0.39 31.52
C THR A 14 -17.22 0.30 30.25
N LEU A 15 -17.97 1.40 30.39
CA LEU A 15 -18.44 2.19 29.25
C LEU A 15 -17.27 2.86 28.52
N LEU A 16 -16.31 3.38 29.28
CA LEU A 16 -15.11 4.02 28.74
C LEU A 16 -14.22 3.01 27.99
N TRP A 17 -14.08 1.79 28.50
CA TRP A 17 -13.33 0.71 27.84
C TRP A 17 -13.99 0.24 26.53
N SER A 18 -15.32 0.22 26.49
CA SER A 18 -16.10 -0.11 25.28
C SER A 18 -15.93 0.94 24.18
N LEU A 19 -15.88 2.23 24.54
CA LEU A 19 -15.71 3.32 23.58
C LEU A 19 -14.30 3.32 22.94
N ILE A 20 -13.27 2.96 23.72
CA ILE A 20 -11.88 2.85 23.22
C ILE A 20 -11.72 1.65 22.25
N SER A 21 -12.51 0.58 22.44
CA SER A 21 -12.42 -0.63 21.60
C SER A 21 -13.00 -0.43 20.20
N VAL A 22 -14.00 0.45 20.04
CA VAL A 22 -14.62 0.75 18.75
C VAL A 22 -13.70 1.60 17.85
N ALA A 23 -12.85 2.44 18.43
CA ALA A 23 -11.95 3.33 17.69
C ALA A 23 -10.72 2.62 17.05
N ASN A 24 -10.46 1.34 17.37
CA ASN A 24 -9.26 0.63 16.94
C ASN A 24 -9.51 -0.44 15.86
N THR A 25 -10.60 -0.34 15.10
CA THR A 25 -10.89 -1.28 13.99
C THR A 25 -10.46 -0.75 12.63
N GLU A 26 -9.33 -0.06 12.55
CA GLU A 26 -8.55 -0.03 11.30
C GLU A 26 -7.69 -1.28 11.25
N LYS A 27 -8.33 -2.44 11.12
CA LYS A 27 -7.60 -3.68 10.85
C LYS A 27 -7.14 -3.56 9.40
N ALA A 28 -5.96 -2.99 9.19
CA ALA A 28 -5.24 -3.11 7.94
C ALA A 28 -5.31 -4.58 7.53
N GLU A 29 -6.01 -4.88 6.43
CA GLU A 29 -6.39 -6.25 6.08
C GLU A 29 -5.14 -7.07 5.79
N SER A 30 -4.54 -7.66 6.81
CA SER A 30 -3.38 -8.52 6.64
C SER A 30 -3.83 -9.75 5.87
N SER A 31 -3.44 -9.84 4.60
CA SER A 31 -3.68 -10.98 3.71
C SER A 31 -2.85 -12.20 4.10
N LYS A 32 -2.99 -12.65 5.34
CA LYS A 32 -2.29 -13.79 5.92
C LYS A 32 -3.24 -14.95 6.11
N VAL A 33 -2.92 -16.08 5.48
CA VAL A 33 -3.65 -17.34 5.66
C VAL A 33 -2.73 -18.32 6.38
N ASN A 34 -3.13 -18.80 7.55
CA ASN A 34 -2.30 -19.69 8.40
C ASN A 34 -0.88 -19.15 8.66
N GLY A 35 -0.76 -17.82 8.82
CA GLY A 35 0.53 -17.16 9.05
C GLY A 35 1.37 -16.90 7.80
N VAL A 36 0.97 -17.41 6.63
CA VAL A 36 1.63 -17.16 5.34
C VAL A 36 1.12 -15.86 4.73
N GLN A 37 2.02 -14.95 4.38
CA GLN A 37 1.70 -13.72 3.66
C GLN A 37 1.35 -14.04 2.20
N LEU A 38 0.13 -13.73 1.79
CA LEU A 38 -0.28 -13.77 0.39
C LEU A 38 -0.01 -12.41 -0.26
N GLY A 39 0.40 -12.44 -1.52
CA GLY A 39 0.62 -11.24 -2.29
C GLY A 39 0.15 -11.42 -3.72
N THR A 40 0.03 -10.32 -4.44
CA THR A 40 -0.32 -10.29 -5.86
C THR A 40 0.69 -9.47 -6.64
N ILE A 41 0.84 -9.74 -7.93
CA ILE A 41 1.58 -8.87 -8.84
C ILE A 41 0.59 -7.96 -9.58
N THR A 42 0.99 -6.71 -9.82
CA THR A 42 0.18 -5.71 -10.54
C THR A 42 -0.36 -6.19 -11.90
N TYR A 43 0.33 -7.11 -12.58
CA TYR A 43 -0.14 -7.72 -13.84
C TYR A 43 -1.49 -8.44 -13.73
N SER A 44 -1.90 -8.87 -12.54
CA SER A 44 -3.21 -9.49 -12.28
C SER A 44 -4.38 -8.54 -12.55
N PHE A 45 -4.14 -7.22 -12.55
CA PHE A 45 -5.15 -6.18 -12.73
C PHE A 45 -5.11 -5.51 -14.12
N ARG A 46 -4.39 -6.08 -15.09
CA ARG A 46 -4.19 -5.50 -16.44
C ARG A 46 -5.50 -5.30 -17.23
N ASP A 47 -6.54 -6.06 -16.91
CA ASP A 47 -7.85 -5.98 -17.56
C ASP A 47 -8.80 -5.00 -16.84
N MET A 48 -8.33 -4.34 -15.77
CA MET A 48 -9.10 -3.32 -15.06
C MET A 48 -9.17 -2.01 -15.85
N PRO A 49 -10.25 -1.21 -15.71
CA PRO A 49 -10.48 -0.04 -16.57
C PRO A 49 -9.42 1.06 -16.43
N ALA A 50 -9.10 1.47 -15.19
CA ALA A 50 -8.04 2.45 -14.92
C ALA A 50 -6.72 1.75 -14.64
N GLN A 51 -5.64 2.21 -15.29
CA GLN A 51 -4.31 1.54 -15.27
C GLN A 51 -3.20 2.40 -14.63
N SER A 52 -3.55 3.50 -13.94
CA SER A 52 -2.57 4.26 -13.15
C SER A 52 -2.11 3.46 -11.93
N LEU A 53 -0.95 3.81 -11.36
CA LEU A 53 -0.41 3.09 -10.20
C LEU A 53 -1.38 3.17 -9.03
N GLU A 54 -1.95 4.35 -8.79
CA GLU A 54 -2.90 4.60 -7.72
C GLU A 54 -4.15 3.73 -7.89
N SER A 55 -4.74 3.68 -9.10
CA SER A 55 -5.91 2.84 -9.35
C SER A 55 -5.62 1.36 -9.20
N ILE A 56 -4.44 0.89 -9.61
CA ILE A 56 -4.05 -0.51 -9.41
C ILE A 56 -3.90 -0.82 -7.92
N LEU A 57 -3.30 0.08 -7.14
CA LEU A 57 -3.20 -0.09 -5.68
C LEU A 57 -4.57 -0.09 -5.01
N ASP A 58 -5.52 0.72 -5.49
CA ASP A 58 -6.90 0.68 -5.01
C ASP A 58 -7.56 -0.68 -5.28
N TYR A 59 -7.36 -1.28 -6.46
CA TYR A 59 -7.87 -2.63 -6.73
C TYR A 59 -7.21 -3.71 -5.86
N VAL A 60 -5.91 -3.57 -5.55
CA VAL A 60 -5.19 -4.47 -4.64
C VAL A 60 -5.82 -4.41 -3.25
N VAL A 61 -6.03 -3.21 -2.72
CA VAL A 61 -6.68 -3.01 -1.41
C VAL A 61 -8.11 -3.55 -1.43
N ALA A 62 -8.89 -3.24 -2.48
CA ALA A 62 -10.25 -3.74 -2.63
C ALA A 62 -10.34 -5.28 -2.75
N SER A 63 -9.27 -5.94 -3.20
CA SER A 63 -9.18 -7.40 -3.24
C SER A 63 -8.83 -8.05 -1.89
N GLY A 64 -8.63 -7.25 -0.84
CA GLY A 64 -8.23 -7.72 0.49
C GLY A 64 -6.78 -8.20 0.57
N VAL A 65 -5.93 -7.73 -0.34
CA VAL A 65 -4.50 -8.07 -0.40
C VAL A 65 -3.67 -6.92 0.16
N SER A 66 -2.66 -7.25 0.97
CA SER A 66 -1.79 -6.29 1.68
C SER A 66 -0.32 -6.38 1.28
N SER A 67 0.00 -7.17 0.26
CA SER A 67 1.35 -7.31 -0.29
C SER A 67 1.25 -7.33 -1.81
N VAL A 68 2.03 -6.47 -2.47
CA VAL A 68 1.99 -6.34 -3.92
C VAL A 68 3.39 -6.22 -4.51
N GLU A 69 3.62 -6.94 -5.61
CA GLU A 69 4.79 -6.78 -6.47
C GLU A 69 4.46 -5.82 -7.62
N LEU A 70 5.20 -4.72 -7.70
CA LEU A 70 5.05 -3.71 -8.75
C LEU A 70 5.81 -4.14 -10.00
N MET A 71 5.15 -4.07 -11.16
CA MET A 71 5.70 -4.54 -12.43
C MET A 71 5.38 -3.55 -13.55
N GLY A 72 6.31 -3.50 -14.51
CA GLY A 72 6.00 -3.12 -15.87
C GLY A 72 5.79 -1.63 -16.05
N TYR A 73 4.96 -1.30 -17.04
CA TYR A 73 4.85 0.07 -17.55
C TYR A 73 4.33 1.05 -16.49
N THR A 74 3.32 0.67 -15.70
CA THR A 74 2.69 1.58 -14.73
C THR A 74 3.67 2.10 -13.68
N ILE A 75 4.59 1.25 -13.19
CA ILE A 75 5.62 1.69 -12.23
C ILE A 75 6.74 2.49 -12.92
N GLU A 76 7.09 2.13 -14.16
CA GLU A 76 8.04 2.89 -14.97
C GLU A 76 7.54 4.32 -15.22
N GLU A 77 6.27 4.48 -15.62
CA GLU A 77 5.62 5.79 -15.78
C GLU A 77 5.64 6.63 -14.50
N TYR A 78 5.31 6.01 -13.36
CA TYR A 78 5.33 6.69 -12.07
C TYR A 78 6.73 7.25 -11.73
N PHE A 79 7.79 6.54 -12.12
CA PHE A 79 9.18 7.01 -11.98
C PHE A 79 9.66 7.92 -13.13
N GLY A 80 8.76 8.36 -14.00
CA GLY A 80 9.07 9.28 -15.09
C GLY A 80 9.77 8.61 -16.27
N ALA A 81 9.49 7.34 -16.54
CA ALA A 81 9.96 6.70 -17.76
C ALA A 81 9.45 7.46 -19.01
N PRO A 82 10.24 7.50 -20.09
CA PRO A 82 9.82 8.13 -21.34
C PRO A 82 8.64 7.37 -21.98
N THR A 83 7.49 8.02 -22.17
CA THR A 83 6.23 7.39 -22.61
C THR A 83 5.77 7.79 -24.02
N SER A 84 6.27 8.90 -24.57
CA SER A 84 5.78 9.44 -25.84
C SER A 84 6.16 8.57 -27.04
N GLU A 85 5.42 8.70 -28.15
CA GLU A 85 5.73 7.98 -29.39
C GLU A 85 7.15 8.31 -29.90
N LYS A 86 7.56 9.57 -29.72
CA LYS A 86 8.92 10.03 -30.01
C LYS A 86 9.96 9.33 -29.12
N ASP A 87 9.67 9.14 -27.84
CA ASP A 87 10.54 8.40 -26.92
C ASP A 87 10.76 6.95 -27.35
N ARG A 88 9.69 6.31 -27.85
CA ARG A 88 9.72 4.93 -28.34
C ARG A 88 10.54 4.82 -29.62
N ALA A 89 10.31 5.72 -30.58
CA ALA A 89 11.05 5.78 -31.84
C ALA A 89 12.56 6.05 -31.64
N GLU A 90 12.90 6.92 -30.70
CA GLU A 90 14.29 7.27 -30.36
C GLU A 90 14.95 6.24 -29.42
N GLY A 91 14.26 5.17 -29.02
CA GLY A 91 14.79 4.15 -28.13
C GLY A 91 15.11 4.66 -26.71
N ARG A 92 14.58 5.83 -26.32
CA ARG A 92 14.84 6.47 -25.02
C ARG A 92 14.36 5.60 -23.86
N LEU A 93 13.29 4.84 -24.05
CA LEU A 93 12.83 3.85 -23.07
C LEU A 93 13.88 2.74 -22.82
N ARG A 94 14.57 2.27 -23.86
CA ARG A 94 15.63 1.25 -23.70
C ARG A 94 16.83 1.82 -22.96
N ALA A 95 17.24 3.03 -23.31
CA ALA A 95 18.32 3.73 -22.62
C ALA A 95 17.96 4.00 -21.14
N TRP A 96 16.71 4.40 -20.87
CA TRP A 96 16.21 4.55 -19.52
C TRP A 96 16.27 3.23 -18.76
N ARG A 97 15.71 2.12 -19.30
CA ARG A 97 15.74 0.79 -18.65
C ARG A 97 17.16 0.27 -18.39
N ALA A 98 18.12 0.57 -19.27
CA ALA A 98 19.51 0.19 -19.09
C ALA A 98 20.20 0.93 -17.92
N ASN A 99 19.75 2.15 -17.63
CA ASN A 99 20.25 2.97 -16.52
C ASN A 99 19.35 2.89 -15.28
N PHE A 100 18.12 2.40 -15.43
CA PHE A 100 17.13 2.23 -14.39
C PHE A 100 17.39 0.92 -13.66
N SER A 101 18.12 0.99 -12.55
CA SER A 101 18.15 -0.10 -11.59
C SER A 101 17.15 0.17 -10.48
N ILE A 102 16.21 -0.75 -10.25
CA ILE A 102 15.28 -0.71 -9.10
C ILE A 102 16.06 -0.58 -7.77
N ASN A 103 17.27 -1.12 -7.69
CA ASN A 103 18.15 -0.99 -6.53
C ASN A 103 18.66 0.45 -6.28
N ILE A 104 18.73 1.30 -7.30
CA ILE A 104 19.20 2.69 -7.17
C ILE A 104 18.15 3.55 -6.45
N ILE A 105 16.85 3.31 -6.69
CA ILE A 105 15.77 4.05 -6.04
C ILE A 105 15.66 3.72 -4.55
N LEU A 106 15.81 2.44 -4.18
CA LEU A 106 15.86 2.04 -2.77
C LEU A 106 17.01 2.75 -2.04
N LYS A 107 18.19 2.88 -2.68
CA LYS A 107 19.33 3.60 -2.12
C LYS A 107 19.09 5.11 -2.03
N GLN A 108 18.51 5.74 -3.05
CA GLN A 108 18.21 7.18 -3.03
C GLN A 108 17.16 7.55 -1.97
N ASN A 109 16.12 6.73 -1.81
CA ASN A 109 15.09 6.97 -0.80
C ASN A 109 15.60 6.67 0.61
N LEU A 110 16.46 5.67 0.81
CA LEU A 110 17.18 5.45 2.08
C LEU A 110 18.05 6.67 2.44
N GLN A 111 18.79 7.23 1.49
CA GLN A 111 19.63 8.41 1.75
C GLN A 111 18.81 9.68 2.01
N LYS A 112 17.61 9.82 1.42
CA LYS A 112 16.69 10.92 1.72
C LYS A 112 16.00 10.78 3.07
N ALA A 113 15.69 9.55 3.50
CA ALA A 113 15.07 9.28 4.80
C ALA A 113 16.07 9.35 5.98
N LEU A 114 17.37 9.28 5.68
CA LEU A 114 18.47 9.40 6.65
C LEU A 114 19.01 10.84 6.79
N LYS A 115 18.40 11.83 6.12
CA LYS A 115 18.65 13.26 6.31
C LYS A 115 17.46 13.90 6.99
#